data_AF-A0A832TVE4-F1
#
_entry.id   AF-A0A832TVE4-F1
#
_cell.length_a   1.000
_cell.length_b   1.000
_cell.length_c   1.000
_cell.angle_alpha   90.00
_cell.angle_beta   90.00
_cell.angle_gamma   90.00
#
_symmetry.space_group_name_H-M   'P 1'
#
loop_
_entity.id
_entity.type
_entity.pdbx_description
1 polymer ?
#
loop_
_entity_poly.entity_id
_entity_poly.type
_entity_poly.pdbx_seq_one_letter_code
_entity_poly.pdbx_strand_id
1 'polypeptide(L)'
;EFFPVNVGYGKWEQTGCPCADHDLEVLKTSDAILFGAITTPPMKDYQSVVLRIRKSLDLYANLRPIRGDGFDIMIVRENTEGLYSGIEE
;
A
#
# COMPACT_ATOMS: atom_id res chain seq x y z
N GLU A 1 -8.89 -3.21 18.69
CA GLU A 1 -8.38 -1.89 19.14
C GLU A 1 -7.72 -1.23 17.94
N PHE A 2 -7.74 0.10 17.83
CA PHE A 2 -7.06 0.82 16.76
C PHE A 2 -5.81 1.50 17.32
N PHE A 3 -4.72 1.47 16.56
CA PHE A 3 -3.51 2.24 16.87
C PHE A 3 -2.98 2.94 15.61
N PRO A 4 -2.45 4.17 15.73
CA PRO A 4 -1.94 4.91 14.59
C PRO A 4 -0.52 4.47 14.21
N VAL A 5 -0.25 4.44 12.90
CA VAL A 5 1.10 4.27 12.34
C VAL A 5 1.32 5.36 11.30
N ASN A 6 2.39 6.13 11.43
CA ASN A 6 2.73 7.20 10.49
C ASN A 6 3.56 6.64 9.33
N VAL A 7 3.06 6.80 8.11
CA VAL A 7 3.72 6.43 6.85
C VAL A 7 3.39 7.44 5.75
N GLY A 8 4.11 7.38 4.63
CA GLY A 8 3.84 8.21 3.44
C GLY A 8 4.68 9.48 3.37
N TYR A 9 4.28 10.38 2.48
CA TYR A 9 5.07 11.55 2.10
C TYR A 9 5.37 12.49 3.26
N GLY A 10 4.40 12.77 4.14
CA GLY A 10 4.63 13.64 5.30
C GLY A 10 5.68 13.09 6.28
N LYS A 11 5.83 11.76 6.40
CA LYS A 11 6.92 11.15 7.18
C LYS A 11 8.26 11.27 6.45
N TRP A 12 8.25 11.09 5.14
CA TRP A 12 9.44 11.24 4.31
C TRP A 12 10.02 12.65 4.37
N GLU A 13 9.18 13.71 4.34
CA GLU A 13 9.66 15.10 4.46
C GLU A 13 10.44 15.35 5.75
N GLN A 14 10.16 14.60 6.82
CA GLN A 14 10.78 14.75 8.13
C GLN A 14 12.00 13.83 8.32
N THR A 15 12.02 12.66 7.67
CA THR A 15 12.96 11.57 7.99
C THR A 15 13.74 11.03 6.80
N GLY A 16 13.35 11.40 5.57
CA GLY A 16 13.84 10.80 4.33
C GLY A 16 13.35 9.35 4.09
N CYS A 17 12.53 8.78 4.97
CA CYS A 17 12.05 7.40 4.87
C CYS A 17 10.51 7.36 4.96
N PRO A 18 9.79 6.97 3.88
CA PRO A 18 8.33 7.06 3.89
C PRO A 18 7.68 5.88 4.64
N CYS A 19 8.39 4.77 4.79
CA CYS A 19 7.97 3.57 5.51
C CYS A 19 9.23 2.76 5.85
N ALA A 20 9.59 2.69 7.12
CA ALA A 20 10.73 1.95 7.63
C ALA A 20 10.34 0.50 7.97
N ASP A 21 11.32 -0.39 8.16
CA ASP A 21 11.05 -1.80 8.46
C ASP A 21 10.29 -1.98 9.77
N HIS A 22 10.58 -1.18 10.79
CA HIS A 22 9.80 -1.18 12.03
C HIS A 22 8.32 -0.83 11.81
N ASP A 23 7.99 0.05 10.86
CA ASP A 23 6.58 0.34 10.56
C ASP A 23 5.89 -0.91 10.00
N LEU A 24 6.58 -1.66 9.14
CA LEU A 24 6.05 -2.91 8.58
C LEU A 24 5.86 -3.98 9.66
N GLU A 25 6.81 -4.11 10.59
CA GLU A 25 6.67 -5.03 11.72
C GLU A 25 5.47 -4.69 12.60
N VAL A 26 5.24 -3.39 12.86
CA VAL A 26 4.04 -2.92 13.57
C VAL A 26 2.76 -3.18 12.76
N LEU A 27 2.78 -2.98 11.44
CA LEU A 27 1.61 -3.28 10.60
C LEU A 27 1.28 -4.78 10.55
N LYS A 28 2.30 -5.66 10.62
CA LYS A 28 2.12 -7.12 10.66
C LYS A 28 1.40 -7.62 11.93
N THR A 29 1.40 -6.85 13.01
CA THR A 29 0.68 -7.24 14.24
C THR A 29 -0.83 -7.00 14.17
N SER A 30 -1.31 -6.36 13.10
CA SER A 30 -2.72 -6.03 12.90
C SER A 30 -3.42 -6.99 11.96
N ASP A 31 -4.68 -7.30 12.22
CA ASP A 31 -5.54 -8.06 11.30
C ASP A 31 -5.92 -7.27 10.05
N ALA A 32 -6.00 -5.94 10.16
CA ALA A 32 -6.40 -5.05 9.08
C ALA A 32 -5.74 -3.67 9.20
N ILE A 33 -5.55 -3.03 8.05
CA ILE A 33 -4.96 -1.68 7.95
C ILE A 33 -5.95 -0.79 7.20
N LEU A 34 -6.38 0.29 7.85
CA LEU A 34 -7.18 1.34 7.24
C LEU A 34 -6.30 2.56 6.99
N PHE A 35 -6.20 3.01 5.75
CA PHE A 35 -5.40 4.18 5.37
C PHE A 35 -6.12 5.02 4.32
N GLY A 36 -5.85 6.33 4.34
CA GLY A 36 -6.35 7.28 3.35
C GLY A 36 -5.53 7.26 2.05
N ALA A 37 -5.77 8.22 1.16
CA ALA A 37 -4.92 8.37 -0.03
C ALA A 37 -3.47 8.65 0.38
N ILE A 38 -2.51 7.90 -0.18
CA ILE A 38 -1.08 8.10 0.05
C ILE A 38 -0.45 8.63 -1.24
N THR A 39 0.13 9.82 -1.15
CA THR A 39 0.86 10.44 -2.26
C THR A 39 2.13 9.65 -2.58
N THR A 40 2.33 9.35 -3.86
CA THR A 40 3.60 8.86 -4.40
C THR A 40 4.13 9.92 -5.36
N PRO A 41 4.99 10.85 -4.91
CA PRO A 41 5.59 11.85 -5.78
C PRO A 41 6.50 11.18 -6.83
N PRO A 42 6.61 11.73 -8.04
CA PRO A 42 7.43 11.18 -9.12
C PRO A 42 8.92 11.50 -8.90
N MET A 43 9.48 10.98 -7.80
CA MET A 43 10.88 11.17 -7.41
C MET A 43 11.60 9.84 -7.37
N LYS A 44 12.86 9.81 -7.82
CA LYS A 44 13.66 8.59 -7.96
C LYS A 44 13.96 7.90 -6.62
N ASP A 45 14.03 8.69 -5.56
CA ASP A 45 14.34 8.27 -4.19
C ASP A 45 13.09 8.00 -3.34
N TYR A 46 11.89 8.13 -3.92
CA TYR A 46 10.64 7.84 -3.24
C TYR A 46 9.98 6.57 -3.78
N GLN A 47 10.00 5.52 -2.96
CA GLN A 47 9.26 4.29 -3.27
C GLN A 47 7.82 4.37 -2.76
N SER A 48 6.87 3.86 -3.55
CA SER A 48 5.47 3.83 -3.17
C SER A 48 5.26 2.97 -1.90
N VAL A 49 4.81 3.61 -0.83
CA VAL A 49 4.49 2.96 0.45
C VAL A 49 3.45 1.86 0.27
N VAL A 50 2.43 2.10 -0.56
CA VAL A 50 1.36 1.12 -0.79
C VAL A 50 1.90 -0.14 -1.47
N LEU A 51 2.82 0.01 -2.43
CA LEU A 51 3.47 -1.15 -3.06
C LEU A 51 4.37 -1.90 -2.08
N ARG A 52 5.13 -1.17 -1.24
CA ARG A 52 5.95 -1.79 -0.19
C ARG A 52 5.10 -2.60 0.78
N ILE A 53 4.04 -2.01 1.34
CA ILE A 53 3.12 -2.70 2.26
C ILE A 53 2.52 -3.95 1.60
N ARG A 54 2.03 -3.84 0.36
CA ARG A 54 1.44 -4.99 -0.37
C ARG A 54 2.43 -6.14 -0.52
N LYS A 55 3.67 -5.85 -0.91
CA LYS A 55 4.71 -6.86 -1.06
C LYS A 55 5.13 -7.46 0.28
N SER A 56 5.34 -6.62 1.30
CA SER A 56 5.83 -7.08 2.62
C SER A 56 4.81 -7.87 3.44
N LEU A 57 3.52 -7.68 3.18
CA LEU A 57 2.41 -8.39 3.84
C LEU A 57 1.77 -9.47 2.95
N ASP A 58 2.37 -9.77 1.78
CA ASP A 58 1.85 -10.76 0.82
C ASP A 58 0.37 -10.54 0.43
N LEU A 59 -0.02 -9.28 0.21
CA LEU A 59 -1.39 -8.90 -0.15
C LEU A 59 -1.61 -9.04 -1.65
N TYR A 60 -1.65 -10.28 -2.13
CA TYR A 60 -1.61 -10.62 -3.55
C TYR A 60 -2.91 -10.33 -4.33
N ALA A 61 -4.05 -10.23 -3.64
CA ALA A 61 -5.35 -9.97 -4.27
C ALA A 61 -5.83 -8.53 -3.99
N ASN A 62 -6.03 -7.75 -5.05
CA ASN A 62 -6.68 -6.44 -4.96
C ASN A 62 -8.17 -6.57 -5.31
N LEU A 63 -9.02 -6.51 -4.28
CA LEU A 63 -10.48 -6.60 -4.42
C LEU A 63 -11.09 -5.21 -4.63
N ARG A 64 -11.91 -5.04 -5.67
CA ARG A 64 -12.63 -3.79 -5.95
C ARG A 64 -14.12 -4.08 -6.18
N PRO A 65 -14.96 -3.99 -5.14
CA PRO A 65 -16.40 -4.13 -5.29
C PRO A 65 -16.99 -2.89 -6.00
N ILE A 66 -17.87 -3.12 -6.96
CA ILE A 66 -18.58 -2.09 -7.73
C ILE A 66 -20.06 -2.46 -7.72
N ARG A 67 -20.89 -1.63 -7.08
CA ARG A 67 -22.33 -1.86 -6.92
C ARG A 67 -23.14 -0.66 -7.39
N GLY A 68 -24.26 -0.92 -8.03
CA GLY A 68 -25.23 0.08 -8.45
C GLY A 68 -26.48 -0.58 -9.03
N ASP A 69 -27.38 0.23 -9.58
CA ASP A 69 -28.67 -0.27 -10.06
C ASP A 69 -28.48 -1.21 -11.26
N GLY A 70 -28.79 -2.49 -11.05
CA GLY A 70 -28.67 -3.53 -12.06
C GLY A 70 -27.28 -4.15 -12.22
N PHE A 71 -26.31 -3.83 -11.35
CA PHE A 71 -24.99 -4.49 -11.36
C PHE A 71 -24.39 -4.69 -9.96
N ASP A 72 -23.79 -5.85 -9.75
CA ASP A 72 -22.97 -6.20 -8.59
C ASP A 72 -21.74 -6.97 -9.10
N ILE A 73 -20.60 -6.29 -9.15
CA ILE A 73 -19.38 -6.80 -9.78
C ILE A 73 -18.23 -6.77 -8.76
N MET A 74 -17.49 -7.86 -8.68
CA MET A 74 -16.23 -7.95 -7.94
C MET A 74 -15.06 -8.03 -8.92
N ILE A 75 -14.21 -7.01 -8.97
CA ILE A 75 -12.92 -7.13 -9.68
C ILE A 75 -11.91 -7.73 -8.72
N VAL A 76 -11.37 -8.90 -9.08
CA VAL A 76 -10.21 -9.52 -8.42
C VAL A 76 -8.99 -9.29 -9.30
N ARG A 77 -8.14 -8.35 -8.89
CA ARG A 77 -6.93 -7.99 -9.62
C ARG A 77 -5.70 -8.63 -8.96
N GLU A 78 -4.85 -9.25 -9.78
CA GLU A 78 -3.49 -9.68 -9.42
C GLU A 78 -2.63 -8.46 -9.02
N ASN A 79 -1.94 -8.54 -7.87
CA ASN A 79 -1.34 -7.40 -7.18
C ASN A 79 0.14 -7.59 -6.80
N THR A 80 0.79 -8.64 -7.30
CA THR A 80 2.21 -8.98 -7.06
C THR A 80 3.09 -8.82 -8.31
N GLU A 81 2.56 -9.01 -9.52
CA GLU A 81 3.35 -9.05 -10.76
C GLU A 81 3.04 -7.87 -11.72
N GLY A 82 3.25 -8.10 -13.02
CA GLY A 82 3.07 -7.14 -14.10
C GLY A 82 4.05 -5.97 -14.03
N LEU A 83 3.59 -4.81 -14.51
CA LEU A 83 4.37 -3.56 -14.46
C LEU A 83 4.64 -3.08 -13.02
N TYR A 84 4.00 -3.67 -12.01
CA TYR A 84 4.23 -3.35 -10.60
C TYR A 84 5.22 -4.30 -9.89
N SER A 85 5.80 -5.24 -10.64
CA SER A 85 6.87 -6.12 -10.16
C SER A 85 8.10 -5.34 -9.66
N GLY A 86 8.31 -4.11 -10.16
CA GLY A 86 9.48 -3.30 -9.85
C GLY A 86 10.72 -3.76 -10.60
N ILE A 87 10.55 -4.55 -11.66
CA ILE A 87 11.58 -4.89 -12.62
C ILE A 87 11.50 -3.84 -13.74
N GLU A 88 12.39 -2.86 -13.69
CA GLU A 88 12.61 -1.86 -14.75
C GLU A 88 14.02 -2.13 -15.32
N GLU A 89 14.13 -2.28 -16.65
CA GLU A 89 15.41 -2.39 -17.39
C GLU A 89 16.18 -1.06 -17.42
#